data_AF-A0A8B9K189-F1
#
_entry.id   AF-A0A8B9K189-F1
#
_cell.length_a   1.000
_cell.length_b   1.000
_cell.length_c   1.000
_cell.angle_alpha   90.00
_cell.angle_beta   90.00
_cell.angle_gamma   90.00
#
_symmetry.space_group_name_H-M   'P 1'
#
loop_
_entity.id
_entity.type
_entity.pdbx_description
1 polymer ?
#
loop_
_entity_poly.entity_id
_entity_poly.type
_entity_poly.pdbx_seq_one_letter_code
_entity_poly.pdbx_strand_id
1 'polypeptide(L)'
;MDGPNHSKQPQIMTVADYANADPAVVKSGRVKKAVANAIEKEVKLLCGLEASQGPVQDVLSSAAGVSKDVCDSSEELDSEEGDSEGKVSRKKKNKRRKENSESSDGEEYPIDIWHVLAAYIRPEDVCRFALICRNSWAVTCTAAFWTRLYKRHYNLDADLPSRLQPGSITRMYCLRARVIRSLFHLYEPFSLRVSKCPPLPESTPTTLLNSKCLLFWVNKVSGSRTEPMWEFNFKFVKQPVKVKNGCSRGLELPRQYKDVLTNPDSDCYLLRVTTLNFIFISVVMGMTLTLFNINVSTDMRHHRVRLEFQDSPVVRGKKLRGEQGIQVVLDPVHSVRLMDWWDPQYPTISYT
;
A
#
# COMPACT_ATOMS: atom_id res chain seq x y z
N MET A 1 -12.78 -13.52 -39.00
CA MET A 1 -13.58 -13.64 -37.76
C MET A 1 -12.65 -13.30 -36.62
N ASP A 2 -12.60 -12.03 -36.26
CA ASP A 2 -11.76 -11.53 -35.18
C ASP A 2 -12.46 -11.75 -33.85
N GLY A 3 -11.77 -12.43 -32.93
CA GLY A 3 -12.25 -12.69 -31.58
C GLY A 3 -12.35 -11.40 -30.75
N PRO A 4 -13.25 -11.34 -29.76
CA PRO A 4 -13.44 -10.13 -28.98
C PRO A 4 -12.21 -9.90 -28.10
N ASN A 5 -11.55 -8.77 -28.34
CA ASN A 5 -10.55 -8.18 -27.46
C ASN A 5 -11.18 -7.93 -26.09
N HIS A 6 -10.77 -8.70 -25.08
CA HIS A 6 -11.03 -8.36 -23.68
C HIS A 6 -10.27 -7.07 -23.33
N SER A 7 -10.94 -5.93 -23.49
CA SER A 7 -10.50 -4.68 -22.89
C SER A 7 -10.40 -4.89 -21.37
N LYS A 8 -9.17 -4.82 -20.85
CA LYS A 8 -8.97 -4.66 -19.41
C LYS A 8 -9.66 -3.38 -19.00
N GLN A 9 -10.77 -3.50 -18.26
CA GLN A 9 -11.37 -2.34 -17.62
C GLN A 9 -10.28 -1.65 -16.77
N PRO A 10 -10.14 -0.32 -16.87
CA PRO A 10 -9.18 0.40 -16.05
C PRO A 10 -9.53 0.16 -14.58
N GLN A 11 -8.53 -0.23 -13.77
CA GLN A 11 -8.70 -0.40 -12.34
C GLN A 11 -9.08 0.97 -11.74
N ILE A 12 -10.37 1.15 -11.44
CA ILE A 12 -10.89 2.41 -10.89
C ILE A 12 -10.41 2.51 -9.44
N MET A 13 -9.35 3.28 -9.23
CA MET A 13 -8.84 3.62 -7.89
C MET A 13 -9.96 4.23 -7.02
N THR A 14 -10.05 3.77 -5.79
CA THR A 14 -11.03 4.15 -4.76
C THR A 14 -10.36 4.89 -3.60
N VAL A 15 -11.14 5.50 -2.70
CA VAL A 15 -10.59 5.92 -1.39
C VAL A 15 -9.94 4.73 -0.67
N ALA A 16 -10.48 3.51 -0.83
CA ALA A 16 -9.93 2.31 -0.21
C ALA A 16 -8.53 1.98 -0.73
N ASP A 17 -8.24 2.23 -2.01
CA ASP A 17 -6.89 2.14 -2.55
C ASP A 17 -5.96 3.16 -1.89
N TYR A 18 -6.42 4.38 -1.60
CA TYR A 18 -5.67 5.33 -0.77
C TYR A 18 -5.56 4.87 0.70
N ALA A 19 -6.60 4.24 1.24
CA ALA A 19 -6.66 3.75 2.61
C ALA A 19 -5.64 2.62 2.86
N ASN A 20 -5.40 1.80 1.85
CA ASN A 20 -4.44 0.70 1.83
C ASN A 20 -3.11 1.06 1.13
N ALA A 21 -3.03 2.21 0.45
CA ALA A 21 -1.79 2.70 -0.15
C ALA A 21 -1.00 3.49 0.88
N ASP A 22 0.24 3.06 1.11
CA ASP A 22 1.29 3.99 1.48
C ASP A 22 1.57 4.85 0.24
N PRO A 23 1.34 6.18 0.27
CA PRO A 23 1.60 7.06 -0.87
C PRO A 23 3.08 7.06 -1.30
N ALA A 24 3.99 6.49 -0.52
CA ALA A 24 5.39 6.28 -0.92
C ALA A 24 5.65 4.97 -1.66
N VAL A 25 4.71 4.02 -1.58
CA VAL A 25 4.71 2.82 -2.43
C VAL A 25 3.95 3.15 -3.71
N VAL A 26 4.42 4.20 -4.40
CA VAL A 26 4.32 4.17 -5.85
C VAL A 26 5.12 2.94 -6.24
N LYS A 27 4.46 1.88 -6.70
CA LYS A 27 5.15 0.82 -7.44
C LYS A 27 5.70 1.51 -8.68
N SER A 28 6.87 2.15 -8.57
CA SER A 28 7.69 2.45 -9.72
C SER A 28 7.84 1.11 -10.40
N GLY A 29 7.13 0.90 -11.50
CA GLY A 29 7.21 -0.34 -12.25
C GLY A 29 8.69 -0.60 -12.44
N ARG A 30 9.17 -1.73 -11.89
CA ARG A 30 10.60 -2.05 -11.87
C ARG A 30 11.10 -1.90 -13.30
N VAL A 31 11.82 -0.83 -13.58
CA VAL A 31 12.42 -0.61 -14.90
C VAL A 31 13.31 -1.83 -15.12
N LYS A 32 13.00 -2.62 -16.15
CA LYS A 32 13.77 -3.83 -16.47
C LYS A 32 15.23 -3.39 -16.58
N LYS A 33 16.17 -4.16 -16.03
CA LYS A 33 17.60 -3.81 -16.00
C LYS A 33 18.13 -3.38 -17.38
N ALA A 34 17.60 -3.96 -18.45
CA ALA A 34 17.89 -3.56 -19.83
C ALA A 34 17.49 -2.11 -20.16
N VAL A 35 16.36 -1.64 -19.66
CA VAL A 35 15.87 -0.26 -19.86
C VAL A 35 16.67 0.73 -19.01
N ALA A 36 17.04 0.36 -17.77
CA ALA A 36 17.93 1.18 -16.95
C ALA A 36 19.33 1.31 -17.59
N ASN A 37 19.85 0.20 -18.12
CA ASN A 37 21.14 0.19 -18.84
C ASN A 37 21.08 0.94 -20.18
N ALA A 38 19.92 0.94 -20.86
CA ALA A 38 19.73 1.70 -22.09
C ALA A 38 19.73 3.21 -21.81
N ILE A 39 19.02 3.64 -20.75
CA ILE A 39 19.03 5.04 -20.29
C ILE A 39 20.43 5.45 -19.84
N GLU A 40 21.15 4.59 -19.11
CA GLU A 40 22.54 4.88 -18.70
C GLU A 40 23.49 5.00 -19.91
N LYS A 41 23.32 4.16 -20.94
CA LYS A 41 24.08 4.28 -22.20
C LYS A 41 23.75 5.57 -22.95
N GLU A 42 22.47 5.94 -23.04
CA GLU A 42 22.07 7.19 -23.68
C GLU A 42 22.61 8.41 -22.90
N VAL A 43 22.60 8.38 -21.58
CA VAL A 43 23.17 9.44 -20.73
C VAL A 43 24.69 9.54 -20.90
N LYS A 44 25.41 8.43 -21.01
CA LYS A 44 26.87 8.44 -21.26
C LYS A 44 27.22 8.95 -22.66
N LEU A 45 26.41 8.61 -23.67
CA LEU A 45 26.52 9.15 -25.03
C LEU A 45 26.23 10.65 -25.08
N LEU A 46 25.21 11.11 -24.36
CA LEU A 46 24.83 12.52 -24.28
C LEU A 46 25.83 13.37 -23.48
N CYS A 47 26.54 12.77 -22.52
CA CYS A 47 27.60 13.43 -21.75
C CYS A 47 29.00 13.31 -22.36
N GLY A 48 29.17 12.63 -23.50
CA GLY A 48 30.46 12.53 -24.20
C GLY A 48 31.54 11.72 -23.45
N LEU A 49 31.16 10.80 -22.55
CA LEU A 49 32.11 9.90 -21.89
C LEU A 49 32.24 8.57 -22.65
N GLU A 50 32.73 8.63 -23.89
CA GLU A 50 33.31 7.47 -24.59
C GLU A 50 34.72 7.84 -25.10
N ALA A 51 35.60 8.20 -24.17
CA ALA A 51 37.03 8.31 -24.45
C ALA A 51 37.84 7.97 -23.19
N SER A 52 37.67 6.75 -22.68
CA SER A 52 38.62 6.13 -21.75
C SER A 52 38.24 4.66 -21.56
N GLN A 53 38.69 3.81 -22.48
CA GLN A 53 39.00 2.43 -22.12
C GLN A 53 40.45 2.17 -22.54
N GLY A 54 41.31 2.07 -21.54
CA GLY A 54 42.57 1.32 -21.61
C GLY A 54 42.52 0.23 -20.53
N PRO A 55 42.95 -1.01 -20.80
CA PRO A 55 42.68 -2.17 -19.96
C PRO A 55 43.84 -2.43 -19.00
N VAL A 56 43.59 -2.75 -17.73
CA VAL A 56 44.51 -3.64 -16.99
C VAL A 56 43.77 -4.51 -15.97
N GLN A 57 44.11 -5.79 -16.09
CA GLN A 57 43.79 -7.01 -15.37
C GLN A 57 44.12 -6.98 -13.86
N ASP A 58 43.38 -7.83 -13.12
CA ASP A 58 43.64 -8.52 -11.85
C ASP A 58 44.96 -8.29 -11.08
N VAL A 59 44.88 -8.25 -9.74
CA VAL A 59 45.43 -9.28 -8.81
C VAL A 59 45.43 -8.77 -7.36
N LEU A 60 44.71 -9.52 -6.52
CA LEU A 60 44.91 -9.89 -5.10
C LEU A 60 45.90 -9.12 -4.18
N SER A 61 45.34 -8.78 -3.01
CA SER A 61 45.88 -9.03 -1.65
C SER A 61 47.02 -8.18 -1.09
N SER A 62 46.71 -7.50 0.03
CA SER A 62 47.33 -7.67 1.35
C SER A 62 47.81 -6.39 2.07
N ALA A 63 47.43 -6.35 3.34
CA ALA A 63 48.15 -5.82 4.51
C ALA A 63 48.27 -4.30 4.76
N ALA A 64 47.53 -3.88 5.79
CA ALA A 64 48.01 -3.28 7.05
C ALA A 64 48.87 -1.99 7.06
N GLY A 65 48.49 -1.07 7.95
CA GLY A 65 49.28 0.09 8.42
C GLY A 65 48.45 1.38 8.35
N VAL A 66 47.73 1.82 9.40
CA VAL A 66 48.22 2.69 10.51
C VAL A 66 49.07 3.84 9.93
N SER A 67 48.69 5.13 9.91
CA SER A 67 48.44 6.09 11.02
C SER A 67 47.93 7.37 10.33
N LYS A 68 46.78 7.95 10.68
CA LYS A 68 46.55 9.07 11.62
C LYS A 68 47.67 10.12 11.79
N ASP A 69 47.21 11.37 11.76
CA ASP A 69 47.83 12.64 12.20
C ASP A 69 48.73 13.34 11.16
N VAL A 70 48.74 14.66 10.96
CA VAL A 70 48.07 15.84 11.57
C VAL A 70 48.34 17.01 10.61
N CYS A 71 47.61 18.12 10.80
CA CYS A 71 47.87 19.52 10.46
C CYS A 71 49.30 19.88 10.00
N ASP A 72 49.54 20.87 9.15
CA ASP A 72 49.12 22.28 9.26
C ASP A 72 49.72 22.95 7.99
N SER A 73 49.10 23.98 7.40
CA SER A 73 49.59 25.38 7.45
C SER A 73 50.96 25.59 6.76
N SER A 74 51.20 26.58 5.91
CA SER A 74 50.55 27.84 5.57
C SER A 74 51.07 28.29 4.19
N GLU A 75 50.37 29.24 3.57
CA GLU A 75 50.88 30.53 3.06
C GLU A 75 52.26 30.57 2.36
N GLU A 76 52.52 31.30 1.29
CA GLU A 76 51.86 32.34 0.48
C GLU A 76 52.92 32.73 -0.58
N LEU A 77 52.50 33.51 -1.59
CA LEU A 77 53.30 34.33 -2.52
C LEU A 77 54.06 33.59 -3.65
N ASP A 78 53.85 33.82 -4.94
CA ASP A 78 53.66 35.00 -5.83
C ASP A 78 54.90 35.25 -6.70
N SER A 79 54.61 35.62 -7.96
CA SER A 79 55.46 36.30 -8.95
C SER A 79 56.48 35.43 -9.72
N GLU A 80 56.23 35.09 -10.99
CA GLU A 80 56.49 35.87 -12.24
C GLU A 80 58.03 35.99 -12.47
N GLU A 81 58.67 35.77 -13.63
CA GLU A 81 58.33 35.77 -15.05
C GLU A 81 59.53 35.14 -15.81
N GLY A 82 59.37 34.69 -17.06
CA GLY A 82 60.53 34.30 -17.89
C GLY A 82 60.25 33.52 -19.17
N ASP A 83 59.65 34.22 -20.15
CA ASP A 83 59.75 34.12 -21.62
C ASP A 83 60.27 32.79 -22.24
N SER A 84 59.58 32.17 -23.21
CA SER A 84 59.76 32.53 -24.63
C SER A 84 58.78 31.79 -25.57
N GLU A 85 58.36 32.52 -26.62
CA GLU A 85 57.99 32.06 -27.97
C GLU A 85 56.59 31.47 -28.27
N GLY A 86 55.72 32.35 -28.79
CA GLY A 86 55.28 32.25 -30.20
C GLY A 86 54.03 31.43 -30.54
N LYS A 87 52.85 32.09 -30.59
CA LYS A 87 52.09 32.33 -31.84
C LYS A 87 50.73 33.01 -31.62
N VAL A 88 50.50 33.99 -32.48
CA VAL A 88 49.41 34.96 -32.56
C VAL A 88 48.12 34.36 -33.14
N SER A 89 46.98 34.70 -32.49
CA SER A 89 45.61 34.83 -33.02
C SER A 89 44.90 33.56 -33.55
N ARG A 90 43.69 33.22 -33.08
CA ARG A 90 42.44 33.94 -33.36
C ARG A 90 41.40 33.70 -32.27
N LYS A 91 41.04 34.76 -31.56
CA LYS A 91 39.96 34.82 -30.56
C LYS A 91 38.60 34.84 -31.27
N LYS A 92 37.88 33.71 -31.35
CA LYS A 92 36.45 33.71 -31.68
C LYS A 92 35.64 33.80 -30.39
N LYS A 93 35.28 35.03 -30.03
CA LYS A 93 34.39 35.36 -28.92
C LYS A 93 32.98 34.88 -29.25
N ASN A 94 32.63 33.65 -28.89
CA ASN A 94 31.23 33.25 -28.77
C ASN A 94 30.86 33.25 -27.29
N LYS A 95 30.25 34.37 -26.88
CA LYS A 95 29.44 34.50 -25.67
C LYS A 95 28.35 33.41 -25.75
N ARG A 96 28.63 32.22 -25.20
CA ARG A 96 27.58 31.23 -24.99
C ARG A 96 26.65 31.83 -23.95
N ARG A 97 25.49 32.25 -24.45
CA ARG A 97 24.30 32.56 -23.67
C ARG A 97 24.18 31.46 -22.62
N LYS A 98 24.16 31.85 -21.34
CA LYS A 98 23.57 31.04 -20.29
C LYS A 98 22.10 30.90 -20.67
N GLU A 99 21.77 29.89 -21.47
CA GLU A 99 20.41 29.38 -21.48
C GLU A 99 20.22 28.84 -20.07
N ASN A 100 19.56 29.64 -19.23
CA ASN A 100 18.84 29.12 -18.10
C ASN A 100 17.99 27.99 -18.68
N SER A 101 18.38 26.74 -18.43
CA SER A 101 17.39 25.69 -18.34
C SER A 101 16.52 26.11 -17.16
N GLU A 102 15.48 26.88 -17.43
CA GLU A 102 14.34 26.98 -16.55
C GLU A 102 13.86 25.55 -16.40
N SER A 103 14.34 24.87 -15.36
CA SER A 103 13.57 23.82 -14.73
C SER A 103 12.24 24.49 -14.46
N SER A 104 11.23 24.15 -15.25
CA SER A 104 9.85 24.54 -15.00
C SER A 104 9.42 23.80 -13.74
N ASP A 105 9.98 24.19 -12.60
CA ASP A 105 9.35 23.94 -11.32
C ASP A 105 8.01 24.66 -11.41
N GLY A 106 6.93 23.88 -11.27
CA GLY A 106 5.60 24.45 -11.25
C GLY A 106 5.48 25.46 -10.11
N GLU A 107 4.69 26.51 -10.32
CA GLU A 107 4.42 27.51 -9.29
C GLU A 107 3.81 26.87 -8.03
N GLU A 108 4.38 27.17 -6.86
CA GLU A 108 3.84 26.68 -5.60
C GLU A 108 2.65 27.56 -5.15
N TYR A 109 1.45 27.02 -5.33
CA TYR A 109 0.24 27.66 -4.82
C TYR A 109 0.15 27.56 -3.29
N PRO A 110 -0.32 28.62 -2.60
CA PRO A 110 -0.63 28.59 -1.17
C PRO A 110 -1.53 27.42 -0.77
N ILE A 111 -1.33 26.89 0.44
CA ILE A 111 -2.07 25.73 0.96
C ILE A 111 -3.60 25.97 1.00
N ASP A 112 -4.04 27.22 1.15
CA ASP A 112 -5.44 27.60 1.16
C ASP A 112 -6.15 27.24 -0.15
N ILE A 113 -5.48 27.39 -1.30
CA ILE A 113 -6.03 27.01 -2.60
C ILE A 113 -6.27 25.50 -2.64
N TRP A 114 -5.35 24.71 -2.10
CA TRP A 114 -5.51 23.25 -2.00
C TRP A 114 -6.68 22.88 -1.07
N HIS A 115 -6.91 23.63 0.02
CA HIS A 115 -8.09 23.46 0.87
C HIS A 115 -9.42 23.82 0.20
N VAL A 116 -9.42 24.81 -0.70
CA VAL A 116 -10.58 25.15 -1.52
C VAL A 116 -10.87 24.03 -2.53
N LEU A 117 -9.85 23.61 -3.28
CA LEU A 117 -9.98 22.54 -4.27
C LEU A 117 -10.45 21.22 -3.63
N ALA A 118 -9.91 20.88 -2.47
CA ALA A 118 -10.26 19.67 -1.73
C ALA A 118 -11.76 19.57 -1.40
N ALA A 119 -12.51 20.68 -1.33
CA ALA A 119 -13.94 20.68 -1.09
C ALA A 119 -14.76 20.00 -2.22
N TYR A 120 -14.19 19.93 -3.42
CA TYR A 120 -14.85 19.43 -4.64
C TYR A 120 -14.39 18.03 -5.05
N ILE A 121 -13.37 17.49 -4.40
CA ILE A 121 -12.83 16.17 -4.71
C ILE A 121 -13.83 15.09 -4.32
N ARG A 122 -14.20 14.21 -5.25
CA ARG A 122 -15.06 13.05 -4.97
C ARG A 122 -14.29 12.01 -4.15
N PRO A 123 -14.96 11.15 -3.37
CA PRO A 123 -14.27 10.08 -2.64
C PRO A 123 -13.27 9.31 -3.53
N GLU A 124 -13.64 8.92 -4.74
CA GLU A 124 -12.86 8.11 -5.69
C GLU A 124 -11.54 8.79 -6.07
N ASP A 125 -11.54 10.12 -6.01
CA ASP A 125 -10.45 10.98 -6.47
C ASP A 125 -9.54 11.43 -5.33
N VAL A 126 -9.81 11.06 -4.07
CA VAL A 126 -8.96 11.43 -2.92
C VAL A 126 -7.52 10.97 -3.12
N CYS A 127 -7.32 9.75 -3.65
CA CYS A 127 -5.98 9.24 -3.96
C CYS A 127 -5.29 10.10 -5.03
N ARG A 128 -5.98 10.35 -6.14
CA ARG A 128 -5.46 11.14 -7.27
C ARG A 128 -5.09 12.55 -6.81
N PHE A 129 -5.96 13.16 -6.01
CA PHE A 129 -5.73 14.47 -5.41
C PHE A 129 -4.50 14.48 -4.50
N ALA A 130 -4.37 13.52 -3.59
CA ALA A 130 -3.21 13.42 -2.69
C ALA A 130 -1.87 13.23 -3.43
N LEU A 131 -1.91 12.66 -4.64
CA LEU A 131 -0.72 12.40 -5.45
C LEU A 131 -0.30 13.58 -6.33
N ILE A 132 -1.04 14.70 -6.35
CA ILE A 132 -0.70 15.86 -7.19
C ILE A 132 0.60 16.51 -6.70
N CYS A 133 0.71 16.77 -5.40
CA CYS A 133 1.85 17.46 -4.81
C CYS A 133 1.88 17.31 -3.27
N ARG A 134 2.90 17.87 -2.62
CA ARG A 134 3.03 17.84 -1.16
C ARG A 134 1.88 18.57 -0.44
N ASN A 135 1.43 19.70 -0.98
CA ASN A 135 0.37 20.50 -0.35
C ASN A 135 -1.01 19.81 -0.45
N SER A 136 -1.34 19.21 -1.59
CA SER A 136 -2.56 18.39 -1.74
C SER A 136 -2.54 17.16 -0.81
N TRP A 137 -1.40 16.45 -0.74
CA TRP A 137 -1.21 15.37 0.23
C TRP A 137 -1.42 15.85 1.67
N ALA A 138 -0.77 16.95 2.06
CA ALA A 138 -0.90 17.51 3.41
C ALA A 138 -2.35 17.86 3.76
N VAL A 139 -3.11 18.42 2.82
CA VAL A 139 -4.56 18.68 2.99
C VAL A 139 -5.32 17.38 3.28
N THR A 140 -5.04 16.29 2.57
CA THR A 140 -5.68 14.98 2.83
C THR A 140 -5.32 14.36 4.19
N CYS A 141 -4.26 14.84 4.84
CA CYS A 141 -3.92 14.42 6.20
C CYS A 141 -4.75 15.14 7.28
N THR A 142 -5.43 16.24 6.94
CA THR A 142 -6.09 17.10 7.95
C THR A 142 -7.46 16.58 8.38
N ALA A 143 -7.84 16.89 9.62
CA ALA A 143 -9.18 16.62 10.11
C ALA A 143 -10.27 17.40 9.35
N ALA A 144 -9.96 18.63 8.94
CA ALA A 144 -10.88 19.49 8.20
C ALA A 144 -11.31 18.84 6.88
N PHE A 145 -10.37 18.22 6.16
CA PHE A 145 -10.64 17.47 4.94
C PHE A 145 -11.66 16.34 5.17
N TRP A 146 -11.35 15.41 6.10
CA TRP A 146 -12.21 14.25 6.35
C TRP A 146 -13.57 14.64 6.92
N THR A 147 -13.61 15.62 7.82
CA THR A 147 -14.88 16.12 8.40
C THR A 147 -15.76 16.75 7.33
N ARG A 148 -15.18 17.54 6.42
CA ARG A 148 -15.92 18.15 5.29
C ARG A 148 -16.42 17.08 4.33
N LEU A 149 -15.58 16.09 4.00
CA LEU A 149 -15.94 14.99 3.12
C LEU A 149 -17.11 14.17 3.68
N TYR A 150 -17.09 13.87 4.99
CA TYR A 150 -18.20 13.22 5.68
C TYR A 150 -19.48 14.06 5.60
N LYS A 151 -19.41 15.33 6.00
CA LYS A 151 -20.58 16.22 6.04
C LYS A 151 -21.24 16.39 4.68
N ARG A 152 -20.46 16.40 3.59
CA ARG A 152 -21.00 16.54 2.23
C ARG A 152 -21.87 15.36 1.79
N HIS A 153 -21.60 14.17 2.31
CA HIS A 153 -22.29 12.94 1.92
C HIS A 153 -23.21 12.38 3.02
N TYR A 154 -23.20 12.96 4.21
CA TYR A 154 -24.05 12.52 5.31
C TYR A 154 -25.53 12.79 5.02
N ASN A 155 -26.36 11.78 5.27
CA ASN A 155 -27.81 11.85 5.23
C ASN A 155 -28.36 11.44 6.61
N LEU A 156 -29.34 12.19 7.12
CA LEU A 156 -30.01 11.90 8.40
C LEU A 156 -30.76 10.55 8.37
N ASP A 157 -31.26 10.15 7.20
CA ASP A 157 -32.02 8.90 7.03
C ASP A 157 -31.10 7.67 6.86
N ALA A 158 -29.78 7.86 6.86
CA ALA A 158 -28.84 6.75 6.71
C ALA A 158 -28.70 5.95 8.01
N ASP A 159 -28.94 4.65 7.93
CA ASP A 159 -28.68 3.72 9.03
C ASP A 159 -27.17 3.47 9.18
N LEU A 160 -26.53 4.28 10.03
CA LEU A 160 -25.11 4.17 10.35
C LEU A 160 -24.89 3.53 11.73
N PRO A 161 -23.89 2.64 11.85
CA PRO A 161 -23.38 2.21 13.16
C PRO A 161 -23.03 3.41 14.05
N SER A 162 -23.24 3.29 15.36
CA SER A 162 -23.05 4.37 16.35
C SER A 162 -21.69 5.09 16.27
N ARG A 163 -20.62 4.37 15.92
CA ARG A 163 -19.26 4.93 15.73
C ARG A 163 -19.06 5.75 14.47
N LEU A 164 -19.97 5.65 13.51
CA LEU A 164 -19.97 6.37 12.23
C LEU A 164 -21.00 7.49 12.20
N GLN A 165 -21.81 7.65 13.26
CA GLN A 165 -22.75 8.74 13.44
C GLN A 165 -22.03 10.10 13.65
N PRO A 166 -22.68 11.24 13.36
CA PRO A 166 -22.04 12.56 13.39
C PRO A 166 -21.37 12.90 14.73
N GLY A 167 -22.00 12.52 15.86
CA GLY A 167 -21.46 12.74 17.19
C GLY A 167 -20.09 12.07 17.39
N SER A 168 -19.89 10.90 16.78
CA SER A 168 -18.61 10.20 16.81
C SER A 168 -17.56 10.90 15.92
N ILE A 169 -17.94 11.35 14.72
CA ILE A 169 -17.02 11.96 13.73
C ILE A 169 -16.35 13.24 14.23
N THR A 170 -16.86 13.88 15.28
CA THR A 170 -16.19 15.02 15.95
C THR A 170 -14.84 14.67 16.59
N ARG A 171 -14.62 13.40 16.95
CA ARG A 171 -13.37 12.95 17.57
C ARG A 171 -12.25 12.89 16.54
N MET A 172 -11.03 13.27 16.90
CA MET A 172 -9.87 13.22 15.98
C MET A 172 -9.33 11.80 15.78
N TYR A 173 -9.29 11.00 16.85
CA TYR A 173 -8.72 9.65 16.81
C TYR A 173 -9.44 8.75 15.79
N CYS A 174 -8.68 8.16 14.86
CA CYS A 174 -9.17 7.33 13.77
C CYS A 174 -10.21 8.03 12.87
N LEU A 175 -10.17 9.35 12.74
CA LEU A 175 -11.14 10.10 11.94
C LEU A 175 -11.15 9.65 10.49
N ARG A 176 -9.98 9.54 9.84
CA ARG A 176 -9.87 9.08 8.45
C ARG A 176 -10.53 7.71 8.28
N ALA A 177 -10.17 6.73 9.12
CA ALA A 177 -10.72 5.38 9.03
C ALA A 177 -12.25 5.37 9.16
N ARG A 178 -12.81 6.16 10.10
CA ARG A 178 -14.26 6.25 10.31
C ARG A 178 -14.98 6.91 9.14
N VAL A 179 -14.43 8.00 8.59
CA VAL A 179 -15.00 8.63 7.40
C VAL A 179 -14.97 7.68 6.21
N ILE A 180 -13.86 6.98 5.98
CA ILE A 180 -13.77 5.97 4.90
C ILE A 180 -14.84 4.90 5.06
N ARG A 181 -15.01 4.34 6.26
CA ARG A 181 -16.07 3.36 6.55
C ARG A 181 -17.46 3.91 6.29
N SER A 182 -17.74 5.14 6.74
CA SER A 182 -19.06 5.76 6.54
C SER A 182 -19.39 5.97 5.06
N LEU A 183 -18.39 6.23 4.20
CA LEU A 183 -18.61 6.41 2.77
C LEU A 183 -19.14 5.15 2.09
N PHE A 184 -18.85 3.94 2.60
CA PHE A 184 -19.45 2.72 2.06
C PHE A 184 -20.94 2.54 2.41
N HIS A 185 -21.46 3.35 3.34
CA HIS A 185 -22.90 3.46 3.61
C HIS A 185 -23.54 4.66 2.92
N LEU A 186 -22.81 5.78 2.84
CA LEU A 186 -23.34 7.09 2.45
C LEU A 186 -23.17 7.42 0.97
N TYR A 187 -22.21 6.78 0.30
CA TYR A 187 -21.84 7.12 -1.07
C TYR A 187 -22.15 5.97 -2.02
N GLU A 188 -23.17 6.17 -2.86
CA GLU A 188 -23.77 5.14 -3.71
C GLU A 188 -22.75 4.34 -4.56
N PRO A 189 -21.72 4.97 -5.19
CA PRO A 189 -20.74 4.21 -5.97
C PRO A 189 -19.90 3.24 -5.15
N PHE A 190 -19.81 3.40 -3.82
CA PHE A 190 -19.14 2.46 -2.92
C PHE A 190 -20.11 1.39 -2.43
N SER A 191 -21.31 1.77 -2.02
CA SER A 191 -22.35 0.84 -1.58
C SER A 191 -22.70 -0.18 -2.67
N LEU A 192 -22.85 0.26 -3.93
CA LEU A 192 -23.12 -0.63 -5.06
C LEU A 192 -22.00 -1.61 -5.37
N ARG A 193 -20.74 -1.28 -5.05
CA ARG A 193 -19.62 -2.20 -5.27
C ARG A 193 -19.67 -3.36 -4.27
N VAL A 194 -19.95 -3.05 -3.01
CA VAL A 194 -20.07 -4.05 -1.95
C VAL A 194 -21.30 -4.92 -2.18
N SER A 195 -22.43 -4.34 -2.61
CA SER A 195 -23.67 -5.10 -2.83
C SER A 195 -23.60 -6.11 -3.98
N LYS A 196 -22.70 -5.89 -4.95
CA LYS A 196 -22.50 -6.77 -6.12
C LYS A 196 -21.54 -7.93 -5.86
N CYS A 197 -20.93 -8.01 -4.68
CA CYS A 197 -20.01 -9.11 -4.36
C CYS A 197 -20.78 -10.44 -4.27
N PRO A 198 -20.38 -11.48 -5.05
CA PRO A 198 -21.05 -12.77 -5.00
C PRO A 198 -20.86 -13.44 -3.62
N PRO A 199 -21.79 -14.32 -3.20
CA PRO A 199 -21.67 -15.05 -1.93
C PRO A 199 -20.45 -15.98 -1.86
N LEU A 200 -19.91 -16.40 -3.00
CA LEU A 200 -18.72 -17.21 -3.14
C LEU A 200 -17.79 -16.52 -4.15
N PRO A 201 -16.48 -16.42 -3.85
CA PRO A 201 -15.54 -15.89 -4.81
C PRO A 201 -15.34 -16.88 -5.97
N GLU A 202 -15.12 -16.38 -7.18
CA GLU A 202 -14.87 -17.20 -8.38
C GLU A 202 -13.61 -18.07 -8.26
N SER A 203 -12.66 -17.65 -7.42
CA SER A 203 -11.44 -18.40 -7.13
C SER A 203 -11.03 -18.21 -5.66
N THR A 204 -10.20 -19.12 -5.17
CA THR A 204 -9.66 -19.04 -3.81
C THR A 204 -8.80 -17.77 -3.66
N PRO A 205 -9.14 -16.86 -2.73
CA PRO A 205 -8.33 -15.67 -2.48
C PRO A 205 -6.96 -16.03 -1.88
N THR A 206 -5.88 -15.47 -2.42
CA THR A 206 -4.52 -15.64 -1.88
C THR A 206 -4.12 -14.56 -0.89
N THR A 207 -4.96 -13.52 -0.72
CA THR A 207 -4.69 -12.31 0.08
C THR A 207 -4.36 -12.60 1.55
N LEU A 208 -4.91 -13.68 2.11
CA LEU A 208 -4.76 -14.04 3.52
C LEU A 208 -3.51 -14.88 3.83
N LEU A 209 -2.81 -15.40 2.81
CA LEU A 209 -1.65 -16.25 3.03
C LEU A 209 -0.56 -15.50 3.81
N ASN A 210 0.01 -16.18 4.82
CA ASN A 210 0.95 -15.64 5.80
C ASN A 210 0.39 -14.53 6.71
N SER A 211 -0.92 -14.42 6.83
CA SER A 211 -1.57 -13.51 7.79
C SER A 211 -1.77 -14.22 9.13
N LYS A 212 -1.64 -13.48 10.24
CA LYS A 212 -1.87 -14.00 11.58
C LYS A 212 -3.35 -13.93 11.93
N CYS A 213 -3.94 -15.01 12.41
CA CYS A 213 -5.30 -15.01 12.95
C CYS A 213 -5.29 -14.32 14.32
N LEU A 214 -5.90 -13.14 14.42
CA LEU A 214 -6.00 -12.39 15.67
C LEU A 214 -7.15 -12.90 16.54
N LEU A 215 -8.31 -13.09 15.93
CA LEU A 215 -9.54 -13.46 16.62
C LEU A 215 -10.32 -14.47 15.78
N PHE A 216 -10.98 -15.39 16.48
CA PHE A 216 -11.91 -16.33 15.90
C PHE A 216 -13.18 -16.39 16.76
N TRP A 217 -14.35 -16.37 16.12
CA TRP A 217 -15.63 -16.55 16.80
C TRP A 217 -16.66 -17.16 15.87
N VAL A 218 -17.72 -17.72 16.46
CA VAL A 218 -18.83 -18.35 15.73
C VAL A 218 -20.14 -17.70 16.14
N ASN A 219 -20.96 -17.33 15.17
CA ASN A 219 -22.32 -16.85 15.39
C ASN A 219 -23.32 -17.87 14.86
N LYS A 220 -24.38 -18.14 15.63
CA LYS A 220 -25.56 -18.83 15.11
C LYS A 220 -26.40 -17.82 14.32
N VAL A 221 -26.64 -18.10 13.06
CA VAL A 221 -27.49 -17.27 12.20
C VAL A 221 -28.87 -17.90 12.15
N SER A 222 -29.84 -17.21 12.74
CA SER A 222 -31.26 -17.55 12.62
C SER A 222 -31.85 -16.62 11.56
N GLY A 223 -32.10 -17.14 10.37
CA GLY A 223 -32.64 -16.39 9.23
C GLY A 223 -34.09 -16.78 8.92
N SER A 224 -34.56 -16.43 7.71
CA SER A 224 -35.87 -16.87 7.20
C SER A 224 -35.95 -18.36 6.87
N ARG A 225 -34.81 -19.06 6.83
CA ARG A 225 -34.76 -20.52 6.67
C ARG A 225 -35.15 -21.21 7.97
N THR A 226 -35.81 -22.35 7.81
CA THR A 226 -36.21 -23.26 8.90
C THR A 226 -35.01 -23.81 9.67
N GLU A 227 -33.88 -24.02 8.99
CA GLU A 227 -32.66 -24.55 9.59
C GLU A 227 -31.65 -23.44 9.94
N PRO A 228 -31.04 -23.49 11.14
CA PRO A 228 -30.04 -22.52 11.55
C PRO A 228 -28.74 -22.70 10.77
N MET A 229 -28.13 -21.59 10.35
CA MET A 229 -26.78 -21.59 9.78
C MET A 229 -25.74 -21.14 10.81
N TRP A 230 -24.46 -21.33 10.49
CA TRP A 230 -23.36 -20.98 11.37
C TRP A 230 -22.33 -20.14 10.64
N GLU A 231 -21.98 -18.99 11.21
CA GLU A 231 -20.98 -18.07 10.68
C GLU A 231 -19.67 -18.21 11.45
N PHE A 232 -18.67 -18.76 10.79
CA PHE A 232 -17.29 -18.83 11.27
C PHE A 232 -16.54 -17.58 10.83
N ASN A 233 -16.10 -16.78 11.79
CA ASN A 233 -15.46 -15.50 11.55
C ASN A 233 -13.99 -15.55 12.01
N PHE A 234 -13.07 -15.20 11.12
CA PHE A 234 -11.64 -15.14 11.38
C PHE A 234 -11.10 -13.75 11.04
N LYS A 235 -10.66 -13.02 12.06
CA LYS A 235 -9.96 -11.74 11.87
C LYS A 235 -8.48 -12.02 11.65
N PHE A 236 -7.98 -11.65 10.49
CA PHE A 236 -6.57 -11.76 10.13
C PHE A 236 -5.90 -10.39 10.14
N VAL A 237 -4.60 -10.37 10.43
CA VAL A 237 -3.72 -9.23 10.18
C VAL A 237 -2.57 -9.67 9.30
N LYS A 238 -2.29 -8.91 8.24
CA LYS A 238 -1.09 -9.16 7.42
C LYS A 238 0.15 -8.89 8.26
N GLN A 239 1.11 -9.80 8.18
CA GLN A 239 2.41 -9.56 8.80
C GLN A 239 3.21 -8.58 7.92
N PRO A 240 3.93 -7.63 8.52
CA PRO A 240 4.79 -6.74 7.76
C PRO A 240 5.82 -7.57 7.01
N VAL A 241 5.91 -7.37 5.69
CA VAL A 241 6.95 -8.01 4.89
C VAL A 241 8.27 -7.42 5.35
N LYS A 242 9.11 -8.21 6.05
CA LYS A 242 10.48 -7.82 6.37
C LYS A 242 11.23 -7.61 5.05
N VAL A 243 11.30 -6.36 4.58
CA VAL A 243 12.10 -6.00 3.41
C VAL A 243 13.56 -6.14 3.83
N LYS A 244 14.30 -7.02 3.14
CA LYS A 244 15.70 -7.36 3.49
C LYS A 244 16.69 -6.19 3.35
N ASN A 245 16.26 -5.06 2.79
CA ASN A 245 17.07 -3.87 2.61
C ASN A 245 16.28 -2.72 3.23
N GLY A 246 16.87 -1.97 4.17
CA GLY A 246 16.24 -0.93 5.01
C GLY A 246 15.56 0.26 4.31
N CYS A 247 15.12 0.13 3.05
CA CYS A 247 14.20 1.04 2.39
C CYS A 247 12.75 0.69 2.72
N SER A 248 12.36 0.81 3.98
CA SER A 248 10.99 1.20 4.32
C SER A 248 10.87 2.71 4.15
N ARG A 249 11.06 3.20 2.91
CA ARG A 249 10.85 4.61 2.55
C ARG A 249 9.36 4.87 2.36
N GLY A 250 8.59 4.61 3.41
CA GLY A 250 7.25 5.18 3.56
C GLY A 250 7.36 6.68 3.71
N LEU A 251 6.39 7.44 3.21
CA LEU A 251 6.29 8.87 3.50
C LEU A 251 5.87 8.92 4.95
N GLU A 252 6.75 9.43 5.82
CA GLU A 252 6.39 9.60 7.22
C GLU A 252 5.17 10.51 7.32
N LEU A 253 4.09 9.97 7.87
CA LEU A 253 2.87 10.73 8.07
C LEU A 253 3.18 11.91 9.02
N PRO A 254 2.62 13.11 8.78
CA PRO A 254 2.93 14.25 9.62
C PRO A 254 2.48 13.97 11.06
N ARG A 255 3.41 14.08 12.01
CA ARG A 255 3.17 13.71 13.43
C ARG A 255 1.96 14.44 14.04
N GLN A 256 1.74 15.68 13.61
CA GLN A 256 0.59 16.51 14.02
C GLN A 256 -0.78 15.95 13.62
N TYR A 257 -0.85 15.01 12.66
CA TYR A 257 -2.09 14.39 12.20
C TYR A 257 -2.20 12.91 12.60
N LYS A 258 -1.36 12.45 13.54
CA LYS A 258 -1.33 11.05 13.97
C LYS A 258 -2.71 10.53 14.39
N ASP A 259 -3.45 11.30 15.18
CA ASP A 259 -4.78 10.89 15.64
C ASP A 259 -5.77 10.74 14.49
N VAL A 260 -5.75 11.67 13.53
CA VAL A 260 -6.62 11.63 12.34
C VAL A 260 -6.34 10.38 11.50
N LEU A 261 -5.06 10.04 11.36
CA LEU A 261 -4.56 9.03 10.43
C LEU A 261 -4.45 7.62 11.03
N THR A 262 -4.50 7.50 12.36
CA THR A 262 -4.43 6.19 13.04
C THR A 262 -5.55 5.29 12.55
N ASN A 263 -5.23 4.03 12.25
CA ASN A 263 -6.21 2.99 11.93
C ASN A 263 -5.80 1.68 12.62
N PRO A 264 -6.44 1.26 13.72
CA PRO A 264 -6.10 0.03 14.42
C PRO A 264 -6.42 -1.22 13.61
N ASP A 265 -7.30 -1.11 12.61
CA ASP A 265 -7.65 -2.20 11.70
C ASP A 265 -6.87 -2.09 10.37
N SER A 266 -5.82 -1.26 10.29
CA SER A 266 -4.91 -1.28 9.14
C SER A 266 -4.39 -2.69 8.93
N ASP A 267 -4.32 -3.12 7.67
CA ASP A 267 -3.84 -4.45 7.27
C ASP A 267 -4.67 -5.63 7.82
N CYS A 268 -5.84 -5.36 8.39
CA CYS A 268 -6.75 -6.38 8.86
C CYS A 268 -7.78 -6.77 7.80
N TYR A 269 -8.13 -8.07 7.82
CA TYR A 269 -9.13 -8.69 6.97
C TYR A 269 -10.05 -9.55 7.82
N LEU A 270 -11.32 -9.63 7.45
CA LEU A 270 -12.26 -10.58 8.04
C LEU A 270 -12.65 -11.63 7.01
N LEU A 271 -12.32 -12.88 7.30
CA LEU A 271 -12.89 -14.02 6.58
C LEU A 271 -14.14 -14.48 7.32
N ARG A 272 -15.29 -14.48 6.63
CA ARG A 272 -16.54 -15.04 7.12
C ARG A 272 -16.95 -16.21 6.24
N VAL A 273 -17.07 -17.38 6.84
CA VAL A 273 -17.54 -18.60 6.19
C VAL A 273 -18.85 -19.02 6.84
N THR A 274 -19.90 -19.14 6.03
CA THR A 274 -21.22 -19.57 6.49
C THR A 274 -21.42 -21.03 6.10
N THR A 275 -21.75 -21.88 7.06
CA THR A 275 -21.99 -23.32 6.86
C THR A 275 -23.42 -23.68 7.23
N LEU A 276 -23.91 -24.81 6.71
CA LEU A 276 -25.23 -25.34 7.07
C LEU A 276 -25.23 -26.01 8.44
N ASN A 277 -24.11 -26.64 8.81
CA ASN A 277 -23.96 -27.34 10.09
C ASN A 277 -22.98 -26.62 11.00
N PHE A 278 -23.16 -26.81 12.31
CA PHE A 278 -22.12 -26.46 13.26
C PHE A 278 -20.95 -27.42 13.12
N ILE A 279 -19.74 -26.90 13.11
CA ILE A 279 -18.50 -27.65 12.95
C ILE A 279 -17.58 -27.26 14.09
N PHE A 280 -17.15 -28.24 14.87
CA PHE A 280 -16.16 -28.01 15.90
C PHE A 280 -14.78 -27.81 15.26
N ILE A 281 -14.10 -26.72 15.62
CA ILE A 281 -12.75 -26.42 15.12
C ILE A 281 -11.81 -26.15 16.29
N SER A 282 -10.53 -26.48 16.09
CA SER A 282 -9.48 -26.17 17.05
C SER A 282 -9.26 -24.66 17.19
N VAL A 283 -8.70 -24.23 18.33
CA VAL A 283 -8.30 -22.83 18.53
C VAL A 283 -7.11 -22.52 17.63
N VAL A 284 -7.27 -21.52 16.76
CA VAL A 284 -6.25 -21.08 15.79
C VAL A 284 -5.81 -19.63 15.99
N MET A 285 -6.29 -18.98 17.07
CA MET A 285 -5.89 -17.62 17.41
C MET A 285 -4.40 -17.57 17.75
N GLY A 286 -3.70 -16.58 17.19
CA GLY A 286 -2.25 -16.45 17.30
C GLY A 286 -1.46 -17.13 16.18
N MET A 287 -2.07 -18.08 15.46
CA MET A 287 -1.39 -18.83 14.40
C MET A 287 -1.38 -18.08 13.06
N THR A 288 -0.45 -18.46 12.18
CA THR A 288 -0.32 -17.93 10.82
C THR A 288 -1.00 -18.85 9.81
N LEU A 289 -1.85 -18.28 8.95
CA LEU A 289 -2.51 -19.02 7.87
C LEU A 289 -1.51 -19.33 6.75
N THR A 290 -1.25 -20.60 6.50
CA THR A 290 -0.32 -21.07 5.45
C THR A 290 -1.01 -21.63 4.22
N LEU A 291 -2.25 -22.12 4.39
CA LEU A 291 -3.10 -22.58 3.29
C LEU A 291 -4.50 -22.00 3.44
N PHE A 292 -5.05 -21.51 2.34
CA PHE A 292 -6.47 -21.25 2.17
C PHE A 292 -6.86 -21.85 0.83
N ASN A 293 -7.91 -22.68 0.82
CA ASN A 293 -8.43 -23.30 -0.37
C ASN A 293 -9.96 -23.44 -0.28
N ILE A 294 -10.63 -23.13 -1.38
CA ILE A 294 -12.07 -23.34 -1.59
C ILE A 294 -12.20 -24.35 -2.73
N ASN A 295 -12.75 -25.51 -2.43
CA ASN A 295 -12.99 -26.59 -3.37
C ASN A 295 -14.46 -27.03 -3.29
N VAL A 296 -14.84 -28.00 -4.13
CA VAL A 296 -16.13 -28.68 -4.01
C VAL A 296 -16.05 -29.74 -2.89
N SER A 297 -17.16 -29.95 -2.18
CA SER A 297 -17.35 -31.03 -1.21
C SER A 297 -17.26 -32.41 -1.87
N THR A 298 -17.11 -33.47 -1.06
CA THR A 298 -16.99 -34.85 -1.56
C THR A 298 -18.24 -35.35 -2.26
N ASP A 299 -19.41 -34.88 -1.84
CA ASP A 299 -20.70 -35.17 -2.47
C ASP A 299 -20.96 -34.36 -3.74
N MET A 300 -20.05 -33.44 -4.10
CA MET A 300 -20.14 -32.53 -5.24
C MET A 300 -21.32 -31.55 -5.22
N ARG A 301 -22.01 -31.41 -4.08
CA ARG A 301 -23.22 -30.57 -3.94
C ARG A 301 -22.95 -29.20 -3.33
N HIS A 302 -21.86 -29.07 -2.58
CA HIS A 302 -21.55 -27.89 -1.80
C HIS A 302 -20.10 -27.45 -2.02
N HIS A 303 -19.76 -26.28 -1.49
CA HIS A 303 -18.37 -25.87 -1.39
C HIS A 303 -17.79 -26.36 -0.06
N ARG A 304 -16.47 -26.52 -0.04
CA ARG A 304 -15.67 -26.88 1.13
C ARG A 304 -14.53 -25.89 1.25
N VAL A 305 -14.35 -25.34 2.45
CA VAL A 305 -13.23 -24.46 2.78
C VAL A 305 -12.21 -25.23 3.61
N ARG A 306 -10.95 -25.18 3.20
CA ARG A 306 -9.81 -25.72 3.94
C ARG A 306 -8.86 -24.58 4.32
N LEU A 307 -8.55 -24.50 5.60
CA LEU A 307 -7.56 -23.59 6.16
C LEU A 307 -6.47 -24.42 6.88
N GLU A 308 -5.22 -24.00 6.77
CA GLU A 308 -4.10 -24.60 7.52
C GLU A 308 -3.35 -23.51 8.26
N PHE A 309 -3.09 -23.74 9.54
CA PHE A 309 -2.48 -22.80 10.46
C PHE A 309 -1.20 -23.36 11.07
N GLN A 310 -0.18 -22.51 11.23
CA GLN A 310 1.11 -22.86 11.83
C GLN A 310 1.53 -21.82 12.86
N ASP A 311 2.25 -22.24 13.90
CA ASP A 311 2.68 -21.37 15.02
C ASP A 311 3.77 -20.36 14.63
N SER A 312 4.36 -20.48 13.44
CA SER A 312 5.39 -19.57 12.93
C SER A 312 5.21 -19.28 11.43
N PRO A 313 5.48 -18.05 10.96
CA PRO A 313 5.48 -17.78 9.53
C PRO A 313 6.56 -18.62 8.84
N VAL A 314 6.18 -19.32 7.76
CA VAL A 314 7.13 -20.11 6.97
C VAL A 314 8.23 -19.19 6.44
N VAL A 315 9.43 -19.29 7.03
CA VAL A 315 10.60 -18.57 6.55
C VAL A 315 10.89 -19.09 5.14
N ARG A 316 10.69 -18.20 4.17
CA ARG A 316 10.78 -18.44 2.73
C ARG A 316 11.97 -19.37 2.40
N GLY A 317 11.66 -20.61 2.00
CA GLY A 317 12.63 -21.58 1.46
C GLY A 317 12.87 -22.84 2.29
N LYS A 318 12.48 -22.92 3.56
CA LYS A 318 12.54 -24.16 4.35
C LYS A 318 11.14 -24.70 4.60
N LYS A 319 10.76 -25.77 3.91
CA LYS A 319 9.65 -26.61 4.37
C LYS A 319 10.11 -27.21 5.70
N LEU A 320 9.45 -26.87 6.82
CA LEU A 320 9.51 -27.69 8.02
C LEU A 320 8.91 -29.04 7.63
N ARG A 321 9.76 -29.99 7.22
CA ARG A 321 9.36 -31.39 7.07
C ARG A 321 9.03 -31.88 8.47
N GLY A 322 7.74 -32.00 8.79
CA GLY A 322 7.29 -32.79 9.95
C GLY A 322 6.20 -32.16 10.80
N GLU A 323 6.04 -30.84 10.84
CA GLU A 323 4.96 -30.21 11.60
C GLU A 323 3.70 -30.11 10.75
N GLN A 324 2.75 -31.02 10.97
CA GLN A 324 1.40 -30.88 10.43
C GLN A 324 0.75 -29.67 11.14
N GLY A 325 0.53 -28.60 10.39
CA GLY A 325 -0.22 -27.45 10.91
C GLY A 325 -1.64 -27.84 11.30
N ILE A 326 -2.29 -27.02 12.12
CA ILE A 326 -3.71 -27.23 12.47
C ILE A 326 -4.55 -27.03 11.22
N GLN A 327 -5.24 -28.08 10.81
CA GLN A 327 -6.15 -28.04 9.67
C GLN A 327 -7.58 -27.77 10.16
N VAL A 328 -8.20 -26.74 9.59
CA VAL A 328 -9.62 -26.44 9.77
C VAL A 328 -10.33 -26.73 8.45
N VAL A 329 -11.39 -27.53 8.51
CA VAL A 329 -12.22 -27.88 7.36
C VAL A 329 -13.66 -27.47 7.67
N LEU A 330 -14.24 -26.67 6.79
CA LEU A 330 -15.63 -26.27 6.83
C LEU A 330 -16.36 -26.86 5.62
N ASP A 331 -17.33 -27.73 5.87
CA ASP A 331 -18.10 -28.48 4.86
C ASP A 331 -19.44 -28.92 5.50
N PRO A 332 -20.62 -28.61 4.93
CA PRO A 332 -20.86 -27.89 3.68
C PRO A 332 -20.92 -26.36 3.87
N VAL A 333 -20.30 -25.64 2.93
CA VAL A 333 -20.24 -24.17 2.89
C VAL A 333 -21.35 -23.61 2.03
N HIS A 334 -22.07 -22.64 2.57
CA HIS A 334 -23.10 -21.86 1.89
C HIS A 334 -22.51 -20.60 1.24
N SER A 335 -21.65 -19.86 1.95
CA SER A 335 -21.01 -18.64 1.44
C SER A 335 -19.64 -18.39 2.07
N VAL A 336 -18.76 -17.73 1.32
CA VAL A 336 -17.43 -17.28 1.76
C VAL A 336 -17.28 -15.81 1.41
N ARG A 337 -17.10 -14.96 2.43
CA ARG A 337 -16.84 -13.53 2.26
C ARG A 337 -15.50 -13.15 2.85
N LEU A 338 -14.69 -12.47 2.06
CA LEU A 338 -13.46 -11.82 2.50
C LEU A 338 -13.69 -10.31 2.49
N MET A 339 -13.66 -9.70 3.66
CA MET A 339 -13.94 -8.28 3.85
C MET A 339 -12.66 -7.55 4.29
N ASP A 340 -12.39 -6.40 3.67
CA ASP A 340 -11.42 -5.44 4.18
C ASP A 340 -11.98 -4.73 5.43
N TRP A 341 -11.09 -4.09 6.20
CA TRP A 341 -11.45 -3.34 7.42
C TRP A 341 -12.48 -2.21 7.21
N TRP A 342 -12.59 -1.70 5.98
CA TRP A 342 -13.51 -0.62 5.63
C TRP A 342 -14.91 -1.10 5.25
N ASP A 343 -15.11 -2.41 5.08
CA ASP A 343 -16.38 -2.98 4.64
C ASP A 343 -17.51 -2.66 5.65
N PRO A 344 -18.72 -2.30 5.18
CA PRO A 344 -19.90 -2.07 6.02
C PRO A 344 -20.22 -3.21 7.00
N GLN A 345 -19.97 -4.46 6.59
CA GLN A 345 -20.23 -5.66 7.40
C GLN A 345 -19.04 -6.05 8.28
N TYR A 346 -17.93 -5.31 8.22
CA TYR A 346 -16.80 -5.50 9.11
C TYR A 346 -17.20 -5.10 10.54
N PRO A 347 -16.96 -5.94 11.56
CA PRO A 347 -17.32 -5.63 12.94
C PRO A 347 -16.69 -4.33 13.40
N THR A 348 -17.46 -3.49 14.07
CA THR A 348 -16.86 -2.40 14.84
C THR A 348 -16.59 -2.99 16.22
N ILE A 349 -15.33 -3.26 16.55
CA ILE A 349 -14.94 -3.65 17.92
C ILE A 349 -14.63 -2.36 18.67
N SER A 350 -15.08 -2.26 19.92
CA SER A 350 -14.74 -1.15 20.81
C SER A 350 -13.28 -1.27 21.22
N TYR A 351 -12.40 -0.49 20.62
CA TYR A 351 -11.13 -0.16 21.24
C TYR A 351 -11.45 0.92 22.29
N THR A 352 -11.57 0.50 23.55
CA THR A 352 -11.78 1.40 24.70
C THR A 352 -10.58 2.30 24.90
#